data_AF-A0A960P2M8-F1
#
_entry.id   AF-A0A960P2M8-F1
#
_cell.length_a   1.000
_cell.length_b   1.000
_cell.length_c   1.000
_cell.angle_alpha   90.00
_cell.angle_beta   90.00
_cell.angle_gamma   90.00
#
_symmetry.space_group_name_H-M   'P 1'
#
loop_
_entity.id
_entity.type
_entity.pdbx_description
1 polymer ?
#
loop_
_entity_poly.entity_id
_entity_poly.type
_entity_poly.pdbx_seq_one_letter_code
_entity_poly.pdbx_strand_id
1 'polypeptide(L)'
;EALCVSTPVALGTPALSEARSEAVARHRQATERLAAADGPLARARRASAPAGEIIGQWDLPDDFAAVGAGFGNTYGRATEAFGRCLDERSAGAFHELRKRVKYHRYQLELLSSIGGGLIEPWADRLHDLTDLLGDDHDLWELVAVVRSDPDAFGGEEALDAIEVLAAGRSAQLRRSALALGSRLTAEDPDALVARLEKWWSAARRYGNATGPTRLADLGGGTS
;
A
#
# COMPACT_ATOMS: atom_id res chain seq x y z
N GLU A 1 -31.51 -11.53 -26.76
CA GLU A 1 -31.79 -10.11 -27.03
C GLU A 1 -30.74 -9.25 -26.35
N ALA A 2 -30.25 -8.28 -27.12
CA ALA A 2 -29.38 -7.13 -26.84
C ALA A 2 -28.69 -7.01 -25.47
N LEU A 3 -27.35 -7.03 -25.49
CA LEU A 3 -26.50 -5.99 -24.90
C LEU A 3 -25.10 -6.13 -25.51
N CYS A 4 -24.97 -5.56 -26.71
CA CYS A 4 -23.70 -5.32 -27.38
C CYS A 4 -23.25 -3.90 -27.00
N VAL A 5 -22.30 -3.80 -26.06
CA VAL A 5 -21.57 -2.57 -25.65
C VAL A 5 -20.17 -3.07 -25.28
N SER A 6 -19.04 -2.54 -25.75
CA SER A 6 -18.74 -1.30 -26.43
C SER A 6 -17.61 -1.52 -27.46
N THR A 7 -17.55 -0.59 -28.40
CA THR A 7 -16.44 -0.24 -29.29
C THR A 7 -15.07 -0.45 -28.63
N PRO A 8 -14.06 -1.02 -29.33
CA PRO A 8 -12.70 -0.93 -28.85
C PRO A 8 -12.29 0.54 -28.91
N VAL A 9 -12.17 1.19 -27.76
CA VAL A 9 -11.44 2.47 -27.65
C VAL A 9 -10.06 2.18 -28.20
N ALA A 10 -9.77 2.65 -29.41
CA ALA A 10 -8.46 2.50 -30.01
C ALA A 10 -7.47 3.23 -29.10
N LEU A 11 -6.54 2.49 -28.50
CA LEU A 11 -5.49 2.97 -27.58
C LEU A 11 -4.46 3.92 -28.23
N GLY A 12 -4.84 4.64 -29.29
CA GLY A 12 -3.97 5.49 -30.09
C GLY A 12 -4.68 6.67 -30.73
N THR A 13 -5.81 7.15 -30.18
CA THR A 13 -6.38 8.42 -30.64
C THR A 13 -5.46 9.58 -30.25
N PRO A 14 -5.36 10.63 -31.08
CA PRO A 14 -4.58 11.84 -30.75
C PRO A 14 -4.96 12.41 -29.38
N ALA A 15 -6.25 12.43 -29.06
CA ALA A 15 -6.80 12.91 -27.79
C ALA A 15 -6.23 12.16 -26.57
N LEU A 16 -6.14 10.81 -26.62
CA LEU A 16 -5.55 10.03 -25.52
C LEU A 16 -4.03 10.26 -25.38
N SER A 17 -3.34 10.51 -26.49
CA SER A 17 -1.91 10.85 -26.47
C SER A 17 -1.65 12.23 -25.86
N GLU A 18 -2.51 13.20 -26.15
CA GLU A 18 -2.48 14.54 -25.55
C GLU A 18 -2.77 14.47 -24.06
N ALA A 19 -3.85 13.78 -23.66
CA ALA A 19 -4.21 13.57 -22.26
C ALA A 19 -3.06 12.93 -21.46
N ARG A 20 -2.42 11.90 -22.02
CA ARG A 20 -1.25 11.26 -21.40
C ARG A 20 -0.09 12.24 -21.23
N SER A 21 0.19 13.03 -22.26
CA SER A 21 1.30 14.00 -22.24
C SER A 21 1.09 15.04 -21.14
N GLU A 22 -0.14 15.54 -21.00
CA GLU A 22 -0.50 16.48 -19.94
C GLU A 22 -0.40 15.84 -18.55
N ALA A 23 -0.92 14.62 -18.37
CA ALA A 23 -0.81 13.92 -17.09
C ALA A 23 0.64 13.72 -16.65
N VAL A 24 1.53 13.34 -17.59
CA VAL A 24 2.96 13.19 -17.34
C VAL A 24 3.62 14.54 -17.02
N ALA A 25 3.25 15.62 -17.72
CA ALA A 25 3.79 16.95 -17.47
C ALA A 25 3.40 17.46 -16.06
N ARG A 26 2.13 17.31 -15.67
CA ARG A 26 1.64 17.68 -14.32
C ARG A 26 2.31 16.85 -13.23
N HIS A 27 2.44 15.53 -13.43
CA HIS A 27 3.12 14.66 -12.47
C HIS A 27 4.59 15.06 -12.30
N ARG A 28 5.30 15.34 -13.40
CA ARG A 28 6.68 15.85 -13.36
C ARG A 28 6.78 17.15 -12.58
N GLN A 29 5.92 18.12 -12.88
CA GLN A 29 5.93 19.41 -12.20
C GLN A 29 5.62 19.27 -10.70
N ALA A 30 4.70 18.38 -10.33
CA ALA A 30 4.38 18.09 -8.93
C ALA A 30 5.57 17.43 -8.21
N THR A 31 6.20 16.43 -8.81
CA THR A 31 7.37 15.74 -8.25
C THR A 31 8.58 16.67 -8.11
N GLU A 32 8.85 17.52 -9.09
CA GLU A 32 9.92 18.54 -9.01
C GLU A 32 9.66 19.55 -7.88
N ARG A 33 8.42 20.05 -7.74
CA ARG A 33 8.03 20.94 -6.62
C ARG A 33 8.22 20.26 -5.26
N LEU A 34 7.92 18.97 -5.17
CA LEU A 34 8.08 18.17 -3.96
C LEU A 34 9.57 17.89 -3.66
N ALA A 35 10.39 17.67 -4.68
CA ALA A 35 11.82 17.37 -4.58
C ALA A 35 12.72 18.60 -4.39
N ALA A 36 12.21 19.81 -4.61
CA ALA A 36 12.94 21.05 -4.40
C ALA A 36 13.59 21.08 -3.00
N ALA A 37 14.82 21.62 -2.91
CA ALA A 37 15.61 21.62 -1.67
C ALA A 37 14.88 22.26 -0.47
N ASP A 38 13.99 23.22 -0.75
CA ASP A 38 13.09 23.86 0.21
C ASP A 38 11.61 23.58 -0.09
N GLY A 39 11.32 22.43 -0.68
CA GLY A 39 9.96 21.94 -0.87
C GLY A 39 9.30 21.50 0.44
N PRO A 40 7.96 21.32 0.45
CA PRO A 40 7.23 20.85 1.63
C PRO A 40 7.77 19.53 2.21
N LEU A 41 8.14 18.56 1.36
CA LEU A 41 8.70 17.28 1.82
C LEU A 41 10.09 17.43 2.43
N ALA A 42 10.95 18.26 1.84
CA ALA A 42 12.27 18.54 2.39
C ALA A 42 12.15 19.18 3.78
N ARG A 43 11.21 20.12 3.96
CA ARG A 43 10.89 20.70 5.27
C ARG A 43 10.34 19.66 6.25
N ALA A 44 9.38 18.83 5.83
CA ALA A 44 8.83 17.77 6.67
C ALA A 44 9.92 16.79 7.12
N ARG A 45 10.79 16.33 6.21
CA ARG A 45 11.96 15.50 6.54
C ARG A 45 12.87 16.15 7.57
N ARG A 46 13.21 17.44 7.39
CA ARG A 46 14.05 18.17 8.36
C ARG A 46 13.37 18.28 9.73
N ALA A 47 12.08 18.57 9.76
CA ALA A 47 11.31 18.66 11.00
C ALA A 47 11.15 17.29 11.70
N SER A 48 11.08 16.20 10.94
CA SER A 48 10.95 14.83 11.46
C SER A 48 12.29 14.15 11.78
N ALA A 49 13.42 14.67 11.31
CA ALA A 49 14.74 14.07 11.55
C ALA A 49 15.06 13.88 13.05
N PRO A 50 14.81 14.87 13.95
CA PRO A 50 15.01 14.68 15.39
C PRO A 50 14.12 13.58 15.99
N ALA A 51 12.89 13.43 15.45
CA ALA A 51 12.00 12.37 15.90
C ALA A 51 12.55 10.99 15.55
N GLY A 52 13.20 10.83 14.38
CA GLY A 52 13.88 9.59 14.00
C GLY A 52 15.00 9.19 14.96
N GLU A 53 15.81 10.15 15.39
CA GLU A 53 16.88 9.91 16.39
C GLU A 53 16.31 9.49 17.75
N ILE A 54 15.21 10.13 18.20
CA ILE A 54 14.53 9.80 19.45
C ILE A 54 13.91 8.39 19.37
N ILE A 55 13.21 8.09 18.28
CA ILE A 55 12.57 6.80 18.05
C ILE A 55 13.63 5.68 17.99
N GLY A 56 14.81 5.95 17.42
CA GLY A 56 15.96 5.05 17.43
C GLY A 56 16.44 4.66 18.84
N GLN A 57 16.24 5.52 19.83
CA GLN A 57 16.65 5.29 21.22
C GLN A 57 15.60 4.54 22.05
N TRP A 58 14.42 4.25 21.49
CA TRP A 58 13.38 3.52 22.23
C TRP A 58 13.83 2.09 22.49
N ASP A 59 13.79 1.69 23.77
CA ASP A 59 13.98 0.31 24.18
C ASP A 59 12.81 -0.52 23.64
N LEU A 60 13.14 -1.57 22.91
CA LEU A 60 12.13 -2.49 22.41
C LEU A 60 11.61 -3.38 23.55
N PRO A 61 10.31 -3.70 23.60
CA PRO A 61 9.78 -4.59 24.63
C PRO A 61 10.50 -5.94 24.59
N ASP A 62 10.84 -6.46 25.78
CA ASP A 62 11.36 -7.82 25.92
C ASP A 62 10.26 -8.89 25.81
N ASP A 63 9.00 -8.49 25.99
CA ASP A 63 7.83 -9.36 25.84
C ASP A 63 7.19 -9.23 24.46
N PHE A 64 6.71 -10.37 23.95
CA PHE A 64 5.96 -10.40 22.69
C PHE A 64 4.53 -9.89 22.87
N ALA A 65 4.02 -9.78 24.09
CA ALA A 65 2.61 -9.49 24.33
C ALA A 65 2.20 -8.13 23.79
N ALA A 66 3.01 -7.08 24.02
CA ALA A 66 2.73 -5.75 23.49
C ALA A 66 2.79 -5.71 21.95
N VAL A 67 3.78 -6.40 21.36
CA VAL A 67 3.98 -6.49 19.91
C VAL A 67 2.86 -7.28 19.23
N GLY A 68 2.54 -8.45 19.77
CA GLY A 68 1.52 -9.38 19.28
C GLY A 68 0.11 -8.78 19.34
N ALA A 69 -0.22 -8.06 20.42
CA ALA A 69 -1.52 -7.39 20.54
C ALA A 69 -1.73 -6.32 19.45
N GLY A 70 -0.72 -5.46 19.22
CA GLY A 70 -0.77 -4.48 18.14
C GLY A 70 -0.89 -5.14 16.78
N PHE A 71 -0.14 -6.23 16.57
CA PHE A 71 -0.10 -6.98 15.32
C PHE A 71 -1.44 -7.64 14.99
N GLY A 72 -2.02 -8.37 15.95
CA GLY A 72 -3.33 -8.99 15.80
C GLY A 72 -4.42 -7.97 15.50
N ASN A 73 -4.36 -6.78 16.11
CA ASN A 73 -5.33 -5.72 15.85
C ASN A 73 -5.25 -5.18 14.40
N THR A 74 -4.04 -4.87 13.89
CA THR A 74 -3.91 -4.37 12.51
C THR A 74 -4.26 -5.44 11.48
N TYR A 75 -3.88 -6.70 11.74
CA TYR A 75 -4.25 -7.84 10.91
C TYR A 75 -5.75 -8.10 10.90
N GLY A 76 -6.39 -8.12 12.08
CA GLY A 76 -7.84 -8.30 12.20
C GLY A 76 -8.61 -7.22 11.45
N ARG A 77 -8.19 -5.96 11.59
CA ARG A 77 -8.77 -4.83 10.82
C ARG A 77 -8.60 -4.97 9.31
N ALA A 78 -7.46 -5.51 8.86
CA ALA A 78 -7.24 -5.78 7.43
C ALA A 78 -8.17 -6.90 6.94
N THR A 79 -8.34 -7.96 7.73
CA THR A 79 -9.25 -9.08 7.45
C THR A 79 -10.71 -8.64 7.41
N GLU A 80 -11.16 -7.81 8.37
CA GLU A 80 -12.50 -7.22 8.35
C GLU A 80 -12.75 -6.35 7.11
N ALA A 81 -11.79 -5.48 6.76
CA ALA A 81 -11.89 -4.64 5.58
C ALA A 81 -11.90 -5.48 4.28
N PHE A 82 -11.16 -6.60 4.27
CA PHE A 82 -11.18 -7.54 3.16
C PHE A 82 -12.55 -8.21 3.01
N GLY A 83 -13.16 -8.63 4.13
CA GLY A 83 -14.54 -9.13 4.15
C GLY A 83 -15.52 -8.13 3.54
N ARG A 84 -15.46 -6.85 3.93
CA ARG A 84 -16.30 -5.80 3.33
C ARG A 84 -16.09 -5.64 1.82
N CYS A 85 -14.87 -5.82 1.33
CA CYS A 85 -14.61 -5.81 -0.12
C CYS A 85 -15.25 -6.99 -0.85
N LEU A 86 -15.40 -8.15 -0.18
CA LEU A 86 -16.12 -9.29 -0.73
C LEU A 86 -17.62 -9.02 -0.81
N ASP A 87 -18.19 -8.37 0.20
CA ASP A 87 -19.62 -8.10 0.32
C ASP A 87 -20.07 -6.92 -0.56
N GLU A 88 -19.41 -5.77 -0.46
CA GLU A 88 -19.88 -4.52 -1.07
C GLU A 88 -19.38 -4.30 -2.49
N ARG A 89 -18.18 -4.80 -2.81
CA ARG A 89 -17.50 -4.57 -4.12
C ARG A 89 -17.39 -3.08 -4.51
N SER A 90 -17.41 -2.17 -3.53
CA SER A 90 -17.47 -0.72 -3.72
C SER A 90 -16.08 -0.08 -3.73
N ALA A 91 -15.93 1.07 -4.42
CA ALA A 91 -14.67 1.83 -4.39
C ALA A 91 -14.27 2.25 -2.97
N GLY A 92 -15.25 2.59 -2.12
CA GLY A 92 -15.02 2.93 -0.72
C GLY A 92 -14.47 1.76 0.10
N ALA A 93 -15.00 0.54 -0.12
CA ALA A 93 -14.48 -0.65 0.53
C ALA A 93 -13.02 -0.93 0.14
N PHE A 94 -12.68 -0.86 -1.15
CA PHE A 94 -11.30 -1.04 -1.63
C PHE A 94 -10.36 0.06 -1.11
N HIS A 95 -10.83 1.29 -1.00
CA HIS A 95 -10.05 2.39 -0.41
C HIS A 95 -9.73 2.15 1.08
N GLU A 96 -10.72 1.71 1.87
CA GLU A 96 -10.50 1.38 3.28
C GLU A 96 -9.60 0.13 3.42
N LEU A 97 -9.77 -0.89 2.58
CA LEU A 97 -8.87 -2.05 2.55
C LEU A 97 -7.42 -1.62 2.29
N ARG A 98 -7.18 -0.77 1.28
CA ARG A 98 -5.84 -0.23 1.00
C ARG A 98 -5.21 0.38 2.25
N LYS A 99 -5.97 1.23 2.96
CA LYS A 99 -5.51 1.87 4.19
C LYS A 99 -5.15 0.85 5.28
N ARG A 100 -5.98 -0.18 5.49
CA ARG A 100 -5.71 -1.21 6.51
C ARG A 100 -4.51 -2.10 6.16
N VAL A 101 -4.41 -2.55 4.91
CA VAL A 101 -3.28 -3.36 4.43
C VAL A 101 -1.99 -2.55 4.54
N LYS A 102 -2.00 -1.26 4.17
CA LYS A 102 -0.85 -0.36 4.30
C LYS A 102 -0.36 -0.25 5.75
N TYR A 103 -1.27 -0.06 6.72
CA TYR A 103 -0.88 -0.03 8.13
C TYR A 103 -0.32 -1.37 8.61
N HIS A 104 -0.93 -2.48 8.22
CA HIS A 104 -0.46 -3.80 8.59
C HIS A 104 0.92 -4.10 8.00
N ARG A 105 1.15 -3.74 6.72
CA ARG A 105 2.45 -3.86 6.04
C ARG A 105 3.54 -3.06 6.76
N TYR A 106 3.28 -1.79 7.11
CA TYR A 106 4.24 -0.98 7.85
C TYR A 106 4.59 -1.55 9.22
N GLN A 107 3.62 -2.13 9.91
CA GLN A 107 3.91 -2.83 11.15
C GLN A 107 4.77 -4.07 10.90
N LEU A 108 4.49 -4.83 9.84
CA LEU A 108 5.26 -6.01 9.49
C LEU A 108 6.70 -5.66 9.06
N GLU A 109 6.91 -4.57 8.32
CA GLU A 109 8.23 -4.01 7.96
C GLU A 109 9.02 -3.58 9.21
N LEU A 110 8.34 -3.00 10.21
CA LEU A 110 8.96 -2.71 11.50
C LEU A 110 9.40 -4.00 12.21
N LEU A 111 8.58 -5.06 12.15
CA LEU A 111 8.88 -6.33 12.80
C LEU A 111 9.90 -7.20 12.05
N SER A 112 9.97 -7.12 10.72
CA SER A 112 10.95 -7.88 9.92
C SER A 112 12.38 -7.49 10.30
N SER A 113 12.59 -6.20 10.58
CA SER A 113 13.87 -5.71 11.05
C SER A 113 14.28 -6.36 12.39
N ILE A 114 13.31 -6.72 13.25
CA ILE A 114 13.54 -7.30 14.60
C ILE A 114 13.59 -8.84 14.58
N GLY A 115 12.81 -9.48 13.69
CA GLY A 115 12.48 -10.92 13.75
C GLY A 115 13.19 -11.82 12.73
N GLY A 116 14.03 -11.27 11.86
CA GLY A 116 14.74 -12.03 10.81
C GLY A 116 13.84 -12.55 9.67
N GLY A 117 14.44 -13.24 8.70
CA GLY A 117 13.87 -13.56 7.38
C GLY A 117 12.62 -14.46 7.31
N LEU A 118 12.00 -14.81 8.45
CA LEU A 118 10.71 -15.52 8.48
C LEU A 118 9.53 -14.62 8.09
N ILE A 119 9.67 -13.31 8.28
CA ILE A 119 8.60 -12.32 8.09
C ILE A 119 8.71 -11.62 6.73
N GLU A 120 9.91 -11.53 6.16
CA GLU A 120 10.18 -10.85 4.88
C GLU A 120 9.30 -11.34 3.73
N PRO A 121 9.15 -12.66 3.47
CA PRO A 121 8.31 -13.13 2.37
C PRO A 121 6.84 -12.71 2.51
N TRP A 122 6.37 -12.49 3.73
CA TRP A 122 5.01 -12.02 3.97
C TRP A 122 4.90 -10.50 3.77
N ALA A 123 5.91 -9.74 4.19
CA ALA A 123 5.99 -8.30 3.91
C ALA A 123 5.98 -8.03 2.40
N ASP A 124 6.72 -8.82 1.62
CA ASP A 124 6.72 -8.73 0.15
C ASP A 124 5.33 -9.00 -0.45
N ARG A 125 4.62 -10.00 0.05
CA ARG A 125 3.25 -10.28 -0.43
C ARG A 125 2.26 -9.19 -0.04
N LEU A 126 2.41 -8.60 1.14
CA LEU A 126 1.61 -7.43 1.52
C LEU A 126 1.97 -6.21 0.68
N HIS A 127 3.24 -6.06 0.27
CA HIS A 127 3.69 -5.06 -0.67
C HIS A 127 2.98 -5.22 -2.02
N ASP A 128 3.01 -6.42 -2.61
CA ASP A 128 2.26 -6.75 -3.84
C ASP A 128 0.77 -6.37 -3.71
N LEU A 129 0.15 -6.67 -2.56
CA LEU A 129 -1.26 -6.33 -2.33
C LEU A 129 -1.49 -4.82 -2.24
N THR A 130 -0.61 -4.09 -1.55
CA THR A 130 -0.70 -2.63 -1.47
C THR A 130 -0.47 -1.96 -2.81
N ASP A 131 0.36 -2.52 -3.69
CA ASP A 131 0.61 -1.98 -5.03
C ASP A 131 -0.63 -2.14 -5.90
N LEU A 132 -1.23 -3.34 -5.91
CA LEU A 132 -2.48 -3.57 -6.64
C LEU A 132 -3.62 -2.62 -6.20
N LEU A 133 -3.73 -2.38 -4.89
CA LEU A 133 -4.72 -1.46 -4.33
C LEU A 133 -4.32 0.01 -4.55
N GLY A 134 -3.02 0.29 -4.62
CA GLY A 134 -2.45 1.59 -4.97
C GLY A 134 -2.81 1.97 -6.39
N ASP A 135 -2.48 1.12 -7.36
CA ASP A 135 -2.81 1.33 -8.77
C ASP A 135 -4.32 1.55 -9.00
N ASP A 136 -5.18 0.81 -8.27
CA ASP A 136 -6.64 1.01 -8.36
C ASP A 136 -7.07 2.40 -7.88
N HIS A 137 -6.45 2.86 -6.80
CA HIS A 137 -6.71 4.19 -6.25
C HIS A 137 -6.16 5.30 -7.15
N ASP A 138 -4.97 5.11 -7.71
CA ASP A 138 -4.33 6.06 -8.61
C ASP A 138 -5.18 6.28 -9.88
N LEU A 139 -5.87 5.24 -10.38
CA LEU A 139 -6.84 5.39 -11.47
C LEU A 139 -8.06 6.24 -11.07
N TRP A 140 -8.55 6.09 -9.84
CA TRP A 140 -9.62 6.94 -9.32
C TRP A 140 -9.18 8.40 -9.21
N GLU A 141 -7.96 8.65 -8.73
CA GLU A 141 -7.38 9.99 -8.68
C GLU A 141 -7.17 10.57 -10.09
N LEU A 142 -6.67 9.78 -11.03
CA LEU A 142 -6.49 10.19 -12.42
C LEU A 142 -7.81 10.67 -13.03
N VAL A 143 -8.88 9.86 -12.92
CA VAL A 143 -10.20 10.23 -13.44
C VAL A 143 -10.71 11.51 -12.77
N ALA A 144 -10.53 11.66 -11.45
CA ALA A 144 -10.93 12.87 -10.74
C ALA A 144 -10.18 14.12 -11.23
N VAL A 145 -8.87 14.01 -11.50
CA VAL A 145 -8.06 15.10 -12.02
C VAL A 145 -8.48 15.48 -13.44
N VAL A 146 -8.67 14.50 -14.33
CA VAL A 146 -9.10 14.75 -15.71
C VAL A 146 -10.47 15.40 -15.74
N ARG A 147 -11.43 14.89 -14.94
CA ARG A 147 -12.78 15.44 -14.84
C ARG A 147 -12.82 16.88 -14.31
N SER A 148 -11.83 17.28 -13.50
CA SER A 148 -11.76 18.65 -12.98
C SER A 148 -11.36 19.70 -14.00
N ASP A 149 -10.74 19.30 -15.11
CA ASP A 149 -10.23 20.17 -16.17
C ASP A 149 -10.17 19.43 -17.52
N PRO A 150 -11.32 19.03 -18.11
CA PRO A 150 -11.32 18.15 -19.28
C PRO A 150 -10.59 18.75 -20.49
N ASP A 151 -10.69 20.06 -20.70
CA ASP A 151 -10.09 20.77 -21.83
C ASP A 151 -8.55 20.63 -21.84
N ALA A 152 -7.90 20.66 -20.68
CA ALA A 152 -6.46 20.46 -20.59
C ALA A 152 -6.03 19.03 -20.95
N PHE A 153 -6.94 18.06 -20.89
CA PHE A 153 -6.69 16.65 -21.19
C PHE A 153 -7.34 16.19 -22.51
N GLY A 154 -7.62 17.10 -23.44
CA GLY A 154 -8.16 16.74 -24.76
C GLY A 154 -9.69 16.70 -24.83
N GLY A 155 -10.37 17.31 -23.86
CA GLY A 155 -11.81 17.53 -23.84
C GLY A 155 -12.64 16.31 -23.40
N GLU A 156 -13.96 16.42 -23.55
CA GLU A 156 -14.94 15.41 -23.10
C GLU A 156 -14.75 14.04 -23.77
N GLU A 157 -14.34 14.01 -25.04
CA GLU A 157 -14.07 12.74 -25.75
C GLU A 157 -12.91 11.96 -25.10
N ALA A 158 -11.88 12.67 -24.66
CA ALA A 158 -10.75 12.06 -23.96
C ALA A 158 -11.16 11.60 -22.55
N LEU A 159 -11.96 12.39 -21.83
CA LEU A 159 -12.48 12.03 -20.52
C LEU A 159 -13.31 10.72 -20.59
N ASP A 160 -14.27 10.64 -21.50
CA ASP A 160 -15.10 9.43 -21.70
C ASP A 160 -14.24 8.19 -21.97
N ALA A 161 -13.23 8.33 -22.86
CA ALA A 161 -12.31 7.25 -23.18
C ALA A 161 -11.47 6.82 -21.96
N ILE A 162 -10.96 7.78 -21.18
CA ILE A 162 -10.18 7.53 -19.96
C ILE A 162 -11.02 6.82 -18.91
N GLU A 163 -12.28 7.23 -18.70
CA GLU A 163 -13.18 6.62 -17.73
C GLU A 163 -13.43 5.13 -18.06
N VAL A 164 -13.68 4.81 -19.32
CA VAL A 164 -13.88 3.43 -19.78
C VAL A 164 -12.62 2.59 -19.56
N LEU A 165 -11.46 3.11 -19.94
CA LEU A 165 -10.17 2.42 -19.78
C LEU A 165 -9.81 2.21 -18.30
N ALA A 166 -9.99 3.25 -17.48
CA ALA A 166 -9.74 3.21 -16.05
C ALA A 166 -10.67 2.19 -15.35
N ALA A 167 -11.96 2.16 -15.71
CA ALA A 167 -12.89 1.18 -15.17
C ALA A 167 -12.49 -0.27 -15.50
N GLY A 168 -12.07 -0.53 -16.75
CA GLY A 168 -11.59 -1.85 -17.18
C GLY A 168 -10.34 -2.31 -16.42
N ARG A 169 -9.36 -1.42 -16.26
CA ARG A 169 -8.12 -1.71 -15.52
C ARG A 169 -8.37 -1.86 -14.03
N SER A 170 -9.18 -0.99 -13.43
CA SER A 170 -9.62 -1.06 -12.03
C SER A 170 -10.25 -2.42 -11.72
N ALA A 171 -11.16 -2.91 -12.58
CA ALA A 171 -11.76 -4.23 -12.41
C ALA A 171 -10.71 -5.36 -12.40
N GLN A 172 -9.66 -5.28 -13.23
CA GLN A 172 -8.58 -6.27 -13.26
C GLN A 172 -7.70 -6.22 -12.01
N LEU A 173 -7.33 -5.01 -11.56
CA LEU A 173 -6.56 -4.79 -10.35
C LEU A 173 -7.30 -5.32 -9.13
N ARG A 174 -8.58 -4.96 -8.98
CA ARG A 174 -9.43 -5.45 -7.89
C ARG A 174 -9.56 -6.96 -7.87
N ARG A 175 -9.77 -7.63 -9.01
CA ARG A 175 -9.76 -9.11 -9.06
C ARG A 175 -8.45 -9.71 -8.56
N SER A 176 -7.32 -9.12 -8.96
CA SER A 176 -5.99 -9.58 -8.54
C SER A 176 -5.76 -9.34 -7.05
N ALA A 177 -6.15 -8.16 -6.55
CA ALA A 177 -6.08 -7.80 -5.13
C ALA A 177 -6.94 -8.74 -4.27
N LEU A 178 -8.13 -9.12 -4.74
CA LEU A 178 -8.98 -10.08 -4.05
C LEU A 178 -8.38 -11.49 -3.99
N ALA A 179 -7.79 -11.96 -5.09
CA ALA A 179 -7.16 -13.28 -5.14
C ALA A 179 -5.87 -13.37 -4.29
N LEU A 180 -5.14 -12.26 -4.16
CA LEU A 180 -3.99 -12.19 -3.27
C LEU A 180 -4.43 -12.01 -1.80
N GLY A 181 -5.33 -11.07 -1.55
CA GLY A 181 -5.85 -10.76 -0.23
C GLY A 181 -6.52 -11.96 0.44
N SER A 182 -7.24 -12.79 -0.32
CA SER A 182 -7.89 -13.99 0.24
C SER A 182 -6.91 -14.98 0.86
N ARG A 183 -5.68 -15.04 0.36
CA ARG A 183 -4.60 -15.87 0.93
C ARG A 183 -3.93 -15.20 2.12
N LEU A 184 -3.81 -13.88 2.07
CA LEU A 184 -3.12 -13.09 3.10
C LEU A 184 -3.98 -12.82 4.33
N THR A 185 -5.31 -12.92 4.23
CA THR A 185 -6.26 -12.73 5.34
C THR A 185 -7.00 -14.01 5.70
N ALA A 186 -6.44 -15.18 5.34
CA ALA A 186 -7.10 -16.47 5.53
C ALA A 186 -7.02 -16.99 6.98
N GLU A 187 -5.94 -16.63 7.69
CA GLU A 187 -5.69 -17.10 9.04
C GLU A 187 -6.49 -16.26 10.05
N ASP A 188 -6.94 -16.89 11.13
CA ASP A 188 -7.55 -16.18 12.24
C ASP A 188 -6.51 -15.28 12.97
N PRO A 189 -6.85 -14.06 13.39
CA PRO A 189 -5.90 -13.15 14.05
C PRO A 189 -5.24 -13.73 15.30
N ASP A 190 -5.98 -14.44 16.16
CA ASP A 190 -5.43 -14.97 17.41
C ASP A 190 -4.52 -16.17 17.13
N ALA A 191 -4.89 -17.01 16.16
CA ALA A 191 -4.06 -18.13 15.71
C ALA A 191 -2.71 -17.65 15.15
N LEU A 192 -2.75 -16.58 14.34
CA LEU A 192 -1.58 -15.96 13.76
C LEU A 192 -0.66 -15.34 14.82
N VAL A 193 -1.21 -14.62 15.79
CA VAL A 193 -0.45 -14.06 16.91
C VAL A 193 0.22 -15.17 17.72
N ALA A 194 -0.51 -16.24 18.05
CA ALA A 194 0.05 -17.38 18.78
C ALA A 194 1.16 -18.11 18.00
N ARG A 195 1.08 -18.14 16.66
CA ARG A 195 2.13 -18.68 15.79
C ARG A 195 3.39 -17.82 15.83
N LEU A 196 3.23 -16.50 15.72
CA LEU A 196 4.34 -15.55 15.79
C LEU A 196 5.02 -15.56 17.17
N GLU A 197 4.26 -15.68 18.25
CA GLU A 197 4.82 -15.78 19.61
C GLU A 197 5.76 -16.98 19.78
N LYS A 198 5.38 -18.13 19.19
CA LYS A 198 6.22 -19.33 19.20
C LYS A 198 7.50 -19.12 18.40
N TRP A 199 7.43 -18.46 17.25
CA TRP A 199 8.60 -18.14 16.43
C TRP A 199 9.53 -17.17 17.15
N TRP A 200 8.97 -16.13 17.76
CA TRP A 200 9.71 -15.18 18.60
C TRP A 200 10.44 -15.87 19.75
N SER A 201 9.73 -16.73 20.49
CA SER A 201 10.29 -17.48 21.62
C SER A 201 11.40 -18.45 21.18
N ALA A 202 11.20 -19.14 20.05
CA ALA A 202 12.21 -20.02 19.48
C ALA A 202 13.45 -19.24 19.03
N ALA A 203 13.26 -18.08 18.41
CA ALA A 203 14.35 -17.26 17.92
C ALA A 203 15.25 -16.76 19.08
N ARG A 204 14.63 -16.28 20.17
CA ARG A 204 15.35 -15.89 21.39
C ARG A 204 16.02 -17.06 22.10
N ARG A 205 15.42 -18.26 22.09
CA ARG A 205 15.94 -19.44 22.81
C ARG A 205 17.11 -20.14 22.10
N TYR A 206 17.11 -20.16 20.77
CA TYR A 206 18.06 -20.97 19.98
C TYR A 206 19.08 -20.14 19.19
N GLY A 207 19.17 -18.83 19.44
CA GLY A 207 20.36 -18.04 19.12
C GLY A 207 20.48 -17.52 17.69
N ASN A 208 19.38 -17.39 16.95
CA ASN A 208 19.36 -16.58 15.73
C ASN A 208 18.96 -15.11 16.00
N ALA A 209 18.57 -14.78 17.23
CA ALA A 209 18.25 -13.42 17.66
C ALA A 209 19.21 -12.95 18.76
N THR A 210 20.39 -12.44 18.38
CA THR A 210 20.86 -11.20 19.01
C THR A 210 19.95 -10.08 18.49
N GLY A 211 18.72 -10.08 18.98
CA GLY A 211 17.73 -9.10 18.59
C GLY A 211 18.21 -7.73 19.06
N PRO A 212 18.11 -6.70 18.20
CA PRO A 212 18.42 -5.34 18.58
C PRO A 212 17.64 -4.93 19.83
N THR A 213 18.32 -4.32 20.81
CA THR A 213 17.71 -3.92 22.09
C THR A 213 17.07 -2.53 21.96
N ARG A 214 17.57 -1.74 20.99
CA ARG A 214 17.02 -0.46 20.58
C ARG A 214 16.64 -0.47 19.12
N LEU A 215 15.70 0.37 18.73
CA LEU A 215 15.30 0.48 17.33
C LEU A 215 16.45 0.90 16.40
N ALA A 216 17.43 1.69 16.87
CA ALA A 216 18.60 2.08 16.08
C ALA A 216 19.51 0.89 15.68
N ASP A 217 19.49 -0.19 16.46
CA ASP A 217 20.33 -1.37 16.23
C ASP A 217 19.83 -2.20 15.01
N LEU A 218 18.64 -1.87 14.48
CA LEU A 218 18.01 -2.50 13.30
C LEU A 218 18.62 -2.08 11.96
N GLY A 219 19.37 -0.97 11.91
CA GLY A 219 19.90 -0.36 10.68
C GLY A 219 21.31 -0.80 10.27
N GLY A 220 21.96 -1.69 11.02
CA GLY A 220 23.38 -2.03 10.85
C GLY A 220 23.72 -3.06 9.75
N GLY A 221 22.73 -3.55 9.00
CA GLY A 221 22.89 -4.66 8.07
C GLY A 221 22.61 -4.31 6.60
N THR A 222 23.30 -3.32 6.04
CA THR A 222 23.42 -3.22 4.57
C THR A 222 24.86 -2.85 4.20
N SER A 223 25.53 -3.79 3.52
CA SER A 223 26.67 -3.54 2.62
C SER A 223 26.25 -3.97 1.23
#